data_AF-A0AAP2UXS8-F1
#
_entry.id   AF-A0AAP2UXS8-F1
#
_cell.length_a   1.000
_cell.length_b   1.000
_cell.length_c   1.000
_cell.angle_alpha   90.00
_cell.angle_beta   90.00
_cell.angle_gamma   90.00
#
_symmetry.space_group_name_H-M   'P 1'
#
loop_
_entity.id
_entity.type
_entity.pdbx_description
1 polymer ?
#
loop_
_entity_poly.entity_id
_entity_poly.type
_entity_poly.pdbx_seq_one_letter_code
_entity_poly.pdbx_strand_id
1 'polypeptide(L)'
;MESVLLVMESWWWIAPAAAGAGAIGYGALTTGRRRARRLELDAARHEELLAFRARQAARARVRAAQADVLSAKARDGIASLSPMSEARRALQAAKRAEKQAMLELRASRSRVKAVRAGYSAAGRSAPLPLERLMAEHDAVTARWLEYETDAARALAFPQMLESRHPYTLAFLQAQRDAHALRPASARDRMSPETFVAYRRAVRALEAAFATAERDAQRAARANLPGVGGRSAAPGVTGSGTRPAVGATGATGATHGATPGAPASRSAPVWPVPSRSPRPSPGGERPASGGETPR
;
A
#
# COMPACT_ATOMS: atom_id res chain seq x y z
N MET A 1 17.43 45.04 -65.55
CA MET A 1 17.51 43.68 -66.12
C MET A 1 18.43 42.88 -65.24
N GLU A 2 18.07 41.62 -64.98
CA GLU A 2 18.89 40.60 -64.31
C GLU A 2 18.97 40.65 -62.77
N SER A 3 17.92 40.12 -62.13
CA SER A 3 18.04 39.27 -60.94
C SER A 3 16.71 38.54 -60.67
N VAL A 4 16.19 37.84 -61.67
CA VAL A 4 14.95 37.00 -61.59
C VAL A 4 15.28 35.49 -61.76
N LEU A 5 16.54 35.11 -61.76
CA LEU A 5 16.94 33.71 -61.86
C LEU A 5 17.81 33.35 -60.67
N LEU A 6 17.35 32.38 -59.87
CA LEU A 6 18.05 31.57 -58.84
C LEU A 6 17.34 31.50 -57.48
N VAL A 7 16.06 31.14 -57.44
CA VAL A 7 15.43 30.58 -56.20
C VAL A 7 14.68 29.27 -56.50
N MET A 8 15.07 28.53 -57.55
CA MET A 8 14.40 27.30 -57.97
C MET A 8 15.20 26.02 -57.71
N GLU A 9 16.02 25.96 -56.64
CA GLU A 9 16.85 24.77 -56.39
C GLU A 9 17.05 24.34 -54.93
N SER A 10 16.26 24.84 -53.97
CA SER A 10 16.39 24.43 -52.55
C SER A 10 15.05 24.15 -51.86
N TRP A 11 14.12 23.42 -52.52
CA TRP A 11 12.81 23.17 -51.90
C TRP A 11 12.29 21.73 -51.85
N TRP A 12 13.09 20.74 -52.26
CA TRP A 12 12.63 19.33 -52.21
C TRP A 12 13.09 18.56 -50.95
N TRP A 13 13.97 19.11 -50.11
CA TRP A 13 14.43 18.47 -48.87
C TRP A 13 13.56 18.73 -47.63
N ILE A 14 12.61 19.66 -47.70
CA ILE A 14 11.66 19.92 -46.59
C ILE A 14 10.48 18.90 -46.60
N ALA A 15 10.38 18.07 -47.64
CA ALA A 15 9.21 17.20 -47.88
C ALA A 15 9.16 15.83 -47.14
N PRO A 16 10.18 15.30 -46.43
CA PRO A 16 9.98 14.14 -45.56
C PRO A 16 10.05 14.45 -44.05
N ALA A 17 9.97 15.71 -43.60
CA ALA A 17 9.93 16.03 -42.16
C ALA A 17 8.50 16.27 -41.62
N ALA A 18 7.54 16.66 -42.47
CA ALA A 18 6.19 17.04 -42.03
C ALA A 18 5.17 15.88 -41.97
N ALA A 19 5.49 14.69 -42.51
CA ALA A 19 4.60 13.53 -42.51
C ALA A 19 4.89 12.49 -41.39
N GLY A 20 5.93 12.70 -40.57
CA GLY A 20 6.37 11.73 -39.55
C GLY A 20 6.01 12.04 -38.09
N ALA A 21 5.64 13.28 -37.75
CA ALA A 21 5.55 13.71 -36.35
C ALA A 21 4.13 13.71 -35.74
N GLY A 22 3.07 13.51 -36.53
CA GLY A 22 1.69 13.59 -36.06
C GLY A 22 1.06 12.28 -35.58
N ALA A 23 1.59 11.12 -35.99
CA ALA A 23 0.92 9.83 -35.79
C ALA A 23 1.26 9.13 -34.45
N ILE A 24 2.18 9.67 -33.64
CA ILE A 24 2.57 9.07 -32.35
C ILE A 24 1.57 9.42 -31.22
N GLY A 25 0.73 10.45 -31.39
CA GLY A 25 -0.08 11.01 -30.30
C GLY A 25 -1.23 10.13 -29.78
N TYR A 26 -2.02 9.48 -30.65
CA TYR A 26 -3.29 8.88 -30.21
C TYR A 26 -3.17 7.41 -29.76
N GLY A 27 -2.36 6.60 -30.46
CA GLY A 27 -2.15 5.18 -30.14
C GLY A 27 -1.38 4.96 -28.83
N ALA A 28 -0.40 5.81 -28.54
CA ALA A 28 0.39 5.72 -27.31
C ALA A 28 -0.42 6.11 -26.05
N LEU A 29 -1.32 7.09 -26.16
CA LEU A 29 -2.14 7.56 -25.03
C LEU A 29 -3.27 6.58 -24.66
N THR A 30 -3.89 5.93 -25.64
CA THR A 30 -5.03 5.03 -25.39
C THR A 30 -4.62 3.63 -24.95
N THR A 31 -3.50 3.11 -25.45
CA THR A 31 -2.95 1.80 -25.05
C THR A 31 -2.42 1.81 -23.61
N GLY A 32 -1.87 2.95 -23.15
CA GLY A 32 -1.43 3.16 -21.78
C GLY A 32 -2.56 2.98 -20.75
N ARG A 33 -3.75 3.55 -21.03
CA ARG A 33 -4.91 3.46 -20.12
C ARG A 33 -5.42 2.02 -19.98
N ARG A 34 -5.41 1.21 -21.05
CA ARG A 34 -5.80 -0.22 -20.97
C ARG A 34 -4.84 -1.02 -20.10
N ARG A 35 -3.53 -0.77 -20.22
CA ARG A 35 -2.51 -1.40 -19.36
C ARG A 35 -2.63 -0.96 -17.92
N ALA A 36 -2.77 0.34 -17.66
CA ALA A 36 -2.96 0.88 -16.31
C ALA A 36 -4.19 0.27 -15.60
N ARG A 37 -5.27 -0.01 -16.33
CA ARG A 37 -6.43 -0.73 -15.77
C ARG A 37 -6.17 -2.19 -15.43
N ARG A 38 -5.30 -2.86 -16.19
CA ARG A 38 -4.95 -4.27 -15.96
C ARG A 38 -3.92 -4.46 -14.85
N LEU A 39 -3.31 -3.37 -14.37
CA LEU A 39 -2.27 -3.40 -13.34
C LEU A 39 -2.68 -4.20 -12.09
N GLU A 40 -3.90 -4.00 -11.59
CA GLU A 40 -4.42 -4.75 -10.45
C GLU A 40 -4.55 -6.25 -10.72
N LEU A 41 -4.98 -6.63 -11.94
CA LEU A 41 -5.13 -8.02 -12.34
C LEU A 41 -3.75 -8.69 -12.49
N ASP A 42 -2.79 -8.00 -13.10
CA ASP A 42 -1.44 -8.51 -13.28
C ASP A 42 -0.71 -8.61 -11.93
N ALA A 43 -0.95 -7.66 -11.02
CA ALA A 43 -0.50 -7.73 -9.63
C ALA A 43 -1.09 -8.93 -8.88
N ALA A 44 -2.40 -9.20 -9.05
CA ALA A 44 -3.04 -10.37 -8.44
C ALA A 44 -2.48 -11.69 -8.99
N ARG A 45 -2.18 -11.76 -10.30
CA ARG A 45 -1.52 -12.92 -10.92
C ARG A 45 -0.09 -13.10 -10.41
N HIS A 46 0.65 -12.01 -10.24
CA HIS A 46 1.98 -12.05 -9.66
C HIS A 46 1.94 -12.64 -8.23
N GLU A 47 1.01 -12.19 -7.38
CA GLU A 47 0.80 -12.77 -6.05
C GLU A 47 0.41 -14.25 -6.09
N GLU A 48 -0.43 -14.68 -7.05
CA GLU A 48 -0.75 -16.10 -7.24
C GLU A 48 0.50 -16.93 -7.55
N LEU A 49 1.36 -16.45 -8.45
CA LEU A 49 2.61 -17.12 -8.81
C LEU A 49 3.54 -17.26 -7.60
N LEU A 50 3.68 -16.20 -6.79
CA LEU A 50 4.45 -16.23 -5.55
C LEU A 50 3.87 -17.25 -4.56
N ALA A 51 2.54 -17.28 -4.36
CA ALA A 51 1.88 -18.25 -3.49
C ALA A 51 2.07 -19.69 -3.98
N PHE A 52 2.05 -19.90 -5.29
CA PHE A 52 2.33 -21.20 -5.89
C PHE A 52 3.77 -21.67 -5.61
N ARG A 53 4.76 -20.79 -5.83
CA ARG A 53 6.17 -21.06 -5.51
C ARG A 53 6.38 -21.31 -4.02
N ALA A 54 5.73 -20.52 -3.15
CA ALA A 54 5.78 -20.69 -1.70
C ALA A 54 5.25 -22.06 -1.26
N ARG A 55 4.13 -22.52 -1.87
CA ARG A 55 3.62 -23.88 -1.64
C ARG A 55 4.59 -24.95 -2.11
N GLN A 56 5.20 -24.80 -3.28
CA GLN A 56 6.22 -25.75 -3.76
C GLN A 56 7.41 -25.83 -2.79
N ALA A 57 7.91 -24.68 -2.33
CA ALA A 57 8.97 -24.63 -1.33
C ALA A 57 8.54 -25.27 0.01
N ALA A 58 7.31 -25.06 0.46
CA ALA A 58 6.79 -25.71 1.67
C ALA A 58 6.71 -27.24 1.54
N ARG A 59 6.32 -27.77 0.38
CA ARG A 59 6.36 -29.21 0.10
C ARG A 59 7.79 -29.76 0.16
N ALA A 60 8.76 -29.05 -0.40
CA ALA A 60 10.16 -29.43 -0.31
C ALA A 60 10.64 -29.48 1.15
N ARG A 61 10.24 -28.51 1.99
CA ARG A 61 10.55 -28.51 3.44
C ARG A 61 9.96 -29.72 4.18
N VAL A 62 8.75 -30.16 3.82
CA VAL A 62 8.18 -31.39 4.40
C VAL A 62 9.01 -32.61 4.04
N ARG A 63 9.49 -32.71 2.79
CA ARG A 63 10.37 -33.82 2.37
C ARG A 63 11.72 -33.78 3.09
N ALA A 64 12.32 -32.61 3.26
CA ALA A 64 13.54 -32.44 4.03
C ALA A 64 13.34 -32.88 5.50
N ALA A 65 12.29 -32.39 6.16
CA ALA A 65 11.99 -32.77 7.54
C ALA A 65 11.66 -34.26 7.71
N GLN A 66 11.10 -34.92 6.69
CA GLN A 66 10.95 -36.38 6.68
C GLN A 66 12.30 -37.09 6.66
N ALA A 67 13.26 -36.63 5.86
CA ALA A 67 14.61 -37.16 5.83
C ALA A 67 15.35 -36.93 7.15
N ASP A 68 15.12 -35.81 7.83
CA ASP A 68 15.68 -35.52 9.15
C ASP A 68 15.15 -36.50 10.20
N VAL A 69 13.86 -36.83 10.17
CA VAL A 69 13.26 -37.84 11.07
C VAL A 69 13.86 -39.23 10.80
N LEU A 70 14.07 -39.61 9.53
CA LEU A 70 14.73 -40.88 9.19
C LEU A 70 16.18 -40.92 9.66
N SER A 71 16.90 -39.81 9.49
CA SER A 71 18.28 -39.66 9.94
C SER A 71 18.39 -39.71 11.47
N ALA A 72 17.44 -39.07 12.18
CA ALA A 72 17.35 -39.17 13.63
C ALA A 72 17.03 -40.61 14.08
N LYS A 73 16.14 -41.31 13.37
CA LYS A 73 15.81 -42.73 13.63
C LYS A 73 17.04 -43.64 13.48
N ALA A 74 17.90 -43.39 12.50
CA ALA A 74 19.13 -44.16 12.32
C ALA A 74 20.14 -43.94 13.47
N ARG A 75 20.10 -42.77 14.14
CA ARG A 75 20.98 -42.40 15.26
C ARG A 75 20.42 -42.74 16.64
N ASP A 76 19.14 -43.13 16.73
CA ASP A 76 18.38 -43.36 17.99
C ASP A 76 18.96 -44.48 18.88
N GLY A 77 19.99 -45.21 18.42
CA GLY A 77 20.77 -46.17 19.21
C GLY A 77 22.01 -45.60 19.92
N ILE A 78 22.40 -44.33 19.66
CA ILE A 78 23.60 -43.69 20.23
C ILE A 78 23.16 -42.50 21.09
N ALA A 79 22.96 -42.72 22.40
CA ALA A 79 22.96 -41.76 23.51
C ALA A 79 22.29 -40.36 23.34
N SER A 80 21.31 -40.16 22.44
CA SER A 80 20.68 -38.84 22.24
C SER A 80 19.16 -38.90 22.41
N LEU A 81 18.64 -38.40 23.53
CA LEU A 81 17.20 -38.34 23.82
C LEU A 81 16.48 -37.14 23.15
N SER A 82 17.22 -36.16 22.62
CA SER A 82 16.69 -34.89 22.07
C SER A 82 16.40 -34.86 20.55
N PRO A 83 17.21 -35.45 19.65
CA PRO A 83 17.13 -35.16 18.21
C PRO A 83 15.91 -35.77 17.52
N MET A 84 15.37 -36.90 18.02
CA MET A 84 14.13 -37.48 17.47
C MET A 84 12.91 -36.58 17.73
N SER A 85 12.78 -36.02 18.94
CA SER A 85 11.64 -35.17 19.29
C SER A 85 11.68 -33.83 18.54
N GLU A 86 12.87 -33.27 18.34
CA GLU A 86 13.10 -32.07 17.54
C GLU A 86 12.77 -32.29 16.06
N ALA A 87 13.28 -33.37 15.45
CA ALA A 87 12.96 -33.72 14.07
C ALA A 87 11.45 -33.92 13.85
N ARG A 88 10.76 -34.55 14.82
CA ARG A 88 9.29 -34.68 14.79
C ARG A 88 8.59 -33.33 14.89
N ARG A 89 9.04 -32.43 15.78
CA ARG A 89 8.49 -31.07 15.89
C ARG A 89 8.69 -30.27 14.59
N ALA A 90 9.87 -30.33 14.01
CA ALA A 90 10.19 -29.70 12.72
C ALA A 90 9.29 -30.23 11.59
N LEU A 91 9.06 -31.55 11.52
CA LEU A 91 8.14 -32.14 10.55
C LEU A 91 6.69 -31.65 10.74
N GLN A 92 6.20 -31.56 11.98
CA GLN A 92 4.86 -31.03 12.25
C GLN A 92 4.74 -29.54 11.89
N ALA A 93 5.77 -28.74 12.17
CA ALA A 93 5.84 -27.35 11.74
C ALA A 93 5.83 -27.23 10.21
N ALA A 94 6.60 -28.04 9.50
CA ALA A 94 6.63 -28.07 8.03
C ALA A 94 5.26 -28.43 7.43
N LYS A 95 4.55 -29.41 8.00
CA LYS A 95 3.18 -29.77 7.57
C LYS A 95 2.19 -28.64 7.77
N ARG A 96 2.26 -27.93 8.91
CA ARG A 96 1.43 -26.76 9.18
C ARG A 96 1.71 -25.64 8.18
N ALA A 97 2.99 -25.38 7.88
CA ALA A 97 3.41 -24.39 6.88
C ALA A 97 2.95 -24.76 5.46
N GLU A 98 3.01 -26.04 5.06
CA GLU A 98 2.44 -26.50 3.78
C GLU A 98 0.93 -26.24 3.70
N LYS A 99 0.20 -26.54 4.78
CA LYS A 99 -1.24 -26.28 4.86
C LYS A 99 -1.53 -24.78 4.74
N GLN A 100 -0.76 -23.93 5.42
CA GLN A 100 -0.88 -22.47 5.31
C GLN A 100 -0.63 -22.00 3.87
N ALA A 101 0.47 -22.42 3.24
CA ALA A 101 0.78 -22.05 1.86
C ALA A 101 -0.28 -22.55 0.85
N MET A 102 -0.90 -23.70 1.11
CA MET A 102 -2.05 -24.17 0.33
C MET A 102 -3.26 -23.24 0.47
N LEU A 103 -3.59 -22.82 1.68
CA LEU A 103 -4.70 -21.90 1.92
C LEU A 103 -4.44 -20.53 1.29
N GLU A 104 -3.21 -20.03 1.38
CA GLU A 104 -2.78 -18.79 0.73
C GLU A 104 -2.92 -18.87 -0.80
N LEU A 105 -2.54 -19.99 -1.43
CA LEU A 105 -2.74 -20.19 -2.87
C LEU A 105 -4.23 -20.24 -3.24
N ARG A 106 -5.09 -20.79 -2.39
CA ARG A 106 -6.55 -20.75 -2.62
C ARG A 106 -7.09 -19.33 -2.50
N ALA A 107 -6.61 -18.58 -1.51
CA ALA A 107 -6.98 -17.19 -1.29
C ALA A 107 -6.49 -16.26 -2.43
N SER A 108 -5.27 -16.48 -2.95
CA SER A 108 -4.75 -15.71 -4.09
C SER A 108 -5.55 -15.98 -5.37
N ARG A 109 -5.93 -17.24 -5.62
CA ARG A 109 -6.82 -17.60 -6.72
C ARG A 109 -8.20 -16.95 -6.62
N SER A 110 -8.80 -16.93 -5.43
CA SER A 110 -10.07 -16.22 -5.23
C SER A 110 -9.90 -14.71 -5.42
N ARG A 111 -8.77 -14.13 -5.01
CA ARG A 111 -8.44 -12.72 -5.26
C ARG A 111 -8.33 -12.42 -6.75
N VAL A 112 -7.64 -13.25 -7.53
CA VAL A 112 -7.54 -13.08 -8.99
C VAL A 112 -8.93 -13.11 -9.64
N LYS A 113 -9.82 -14.02 -9.20
CA LYS A 113 -11.21 -14.08 -9.68
C LYS A 113 -11.99 -12.82 -9.32
N ALA A 114 -11.89 -12.34 -8.07
CA ALA A 114 -12.55 -11.11 -7.63
C ALA A 114 -12.07 -9.87 -8.40
N VAL A 115 -10.75 -9.72 -8.59
CA VAL A 115 -10.17 -8.62 -9.36
C VAL A 115 -10.59 -8.69 -10.83
N ARG A 116 -10.64 -9.90 -11.42
CA ARG A 116 -11.15 -10.08 -12.78
C ARG A 116 -12.61 -9.66 -12.92
N ALA A 117 -13.46 -10.04 -11.97
CA ALA A 117 -14.88 -9.66 -11.96
C ALA A 117 -15.04 -8.13 -11.82
N GLY A 118 -14.28 -7.51 -10.92
CA GLY A 118 -14.24 -6.05 -10.77
C GLY A 118 -13.75 -5.34 -12.03
N TYR A 119 -12.72 -5.87 -12.69
CA TYR A 119 -12.21 -5.34 -13.96
C TYR A 119 -13.25 -5.39 -15.07
N SER A 120 -14.04 -6.48 -15.18
CA SER A 120 -15.12 -6.58 -16.17
C SER A 120 -16.31 -5.68 -15.86
N ALA A 121 -16.60 -5.41 -14.59
CA ALA A 121 -17.69 -4.52 -14.17
C ALA A 121 -17.31 -3.03 -14.26
N ALA A 122 -16.01 -2.69 -14.21
CA ALA A 122 -15.54 -1.31 -14.22
C ALA A 122 -15.77 -0.61 -15.58
N GLY A 123 -16.55 0.46 -15.55
CA GLY A 123 -16.81 1.30 -16.73
C GLY A 123 -15.62 2.15 -17.20
N ARG A 124 -15.78 2.86 -18.32
CA ARG A 124 -14.73 3.72 -18.89
C ARG A 124 -14.36 4.94 -18.01
N SER A 125 -15.23 5.37 -17.12
CA SER A 125 -15.01 6.48 -16.20
C SER A 125 -14.42 6.05 -14.85
N ALA A 126 -14.37 4.75 -14.55
CA ALA A 126 -13.83 4.28 -13.28
C ALA A 126 -12.36 4.73 -13.11
N PRO A 127 -11.99 5.23 -11.90
CA PRO A 127 -10.63 5.66 -11.64
C PRO A 127 -9.66 4.49 -11.76
N LEU A 128 -8.46 4.77 -12.25
CA LEU A 128 -7.44 3.74 -12.44
C LEU A 128 -7.00 3.16 -11.08
N PRO A 129 -6.57 1.90 -11.02
CA PRO A 129 -6.06 1.29 -9.80
C PRO A 129 -4.99 2.11 -9.07
N LEU A 130 -4.05 2.68 -9.82
CA LEU A 130 -2.99 3.51 -9.25
C LEU A 130 -3.51 4.85 -8.75
N GLU A 131 -4.43 5.49 -9.48
CA GLU A 131 -5.10 6.73 -9.05
C GLU A 131 -5.84 6.53 -7.73
N ARG A 132 -6.59 5.43 -7.60
CA ARG A 132 -7.29 5.06 -6.37
C ARG A 132 -6.33 4.89 -5.19
N LEU A 133 -5.23 4.15 -5.40
CA LEU A 133 -4.25 3.89 -4.36
C LEU A 133 -3.47 5.15 -3.93
N MET A 134 -3.19 6.06 -4.88
CA MET A 134 -2.62 7.37 -4.55
C MET A 134 -3.61 8.21 -3.73
N ALA A 135 -4.89 8.18 -4.07
CA ALA A 135 -5.91 8.87 -3.30
C ALA A 135 -6.07 8.30 -1.86
N GLU A 136 -5.95 6.98 -1.70
CA GLU A 136 -5.92 6.32 -0.37
C GLU A 136 -4.74 6.83 0.48
N HIS A 137 -3.54 6.90 -0.11
CA HIS A 137 -2.37 7.49 0.56
C HIS A 137 -2.61 8.96 0.92
N ASP A 138 -3.05 9.78 -0.04
CA ASP A 138 -3.27 11.21 0.16
C ASP A 138 -4.34 11.48 1.23
N ALA A 139 -5.33 10.59 1.38
CA ALA A 139 -6.34 10.67 2.44
C ALA A 139 -5.75 10.48 3.84
N VAL A 140 -4.78 9.58 4.02
CA VAL A 140 -4.06 9.43 5.30
C VAL A 140 -3.23 10.68 5.58
N THR A 141 -2.51 11.18 4.58
CA THR A 141 -1.71 12.41 4.70
C THR A 141 -2.57 13.61 5.09
N ALA A 142 -3.76 13.76 4.48
CA ALA A 142 -4.69 14.83 4.82
C ALA A 142 -5.17 14.72 6.28
N ARG A 143 -5.56 13.52 6.74
CA ARG A 143 -5.95 13.30 8.14
C ARG A 143 -4.82 13.56 9.13
N TRP A 144 -3.59 13.22 8.76
CA TRP A 144 -2.41 13.53 9.57
C TRP A 144 -2.18 15.04 9.68
N LEU A 145 -2.31 15.76 8.56
CA LEU A 145 -2.14 17.21 8.52
C LEU A 145 -3.12 17.94 9.45
N GLU A 146 -4.31 17.39 9.68
CA GLU A 146 -5.25 17.92 10.67
C GLU A 146 -4.64 17.94 12.08
N TYR A 147 -3.81 16.96 12.47
CA TYR A 147 -3.14 16.97 13.79
C TYR A 147 -1.98 17.96 13.87
N GLU A 148 -1.28 18.22 12.76
CA GLU A 148 -0.17 19.19 12.73
C GLU A 148 -0.64 20.65 12.65
N THR A 149 -1.76 20.90 11.96
CA THR A 149 -2.21 22.26 11.63
C THR A 149 -3.33 22.78 12.52
N ASP A 150 -4.16 21.91 13.12
CA ASP A 150 -5.19 22.31 14.06
C ASP A 150 -4.64 22.35 15.48
N ALA A 151 -4.49 23.55 16.04
CA ALA A 151 -4.00 23.75 17.40
C ALA A 151 -4.85 23.02 18.47
N ALA A 152 -6.17 22.91 18.28
CA ALA A 152 -7.03 22.19 19.22
C ALA A 152 -6.74 20.68 19.20
N ARG A 153 -6.48 20.10 18.01
CA ARG A 153 -6.06 18.69 17.91
C ARG A 153 -4.67 18.44 18.44
N ALA A 154 -3.73 19.34 18.17
CA ALA A 154 -2.37 19.23 18.71
C ALA A 154 -2.37 19.22 20.24
N LEU A 155 -3.18 20.08 20.88
CA LEU A 155 -3.33 20.12 22.34
C LEU A 155 -4.10 18.91 22.90
N ALA A 156 -5.13 18.42 22.20
CA ALA A 156 -5.91 17.27 22.65
C ALA A 156 -5.17 15.93 22.50
N PHE A 157 -4.28 15.82 21.50
CA PHE A 157 -3.60 14.57 21.13
C PHE A 157 -2.08 14.74 20.96
N PRO A 158 -1.34 15.24 21.98
CA PRO A 158 0.10 15.54 21.84
C PRO A 158 0.94 14.31 21.45
N GLN A 159 0.55 13.12 21.91
CA GLN A 159 1.18 11.85 21.56
C GLN A 159 1.16 11.54 20.05
N MET A 160 0.22 12.09 19.28
CA MET A 160 0.22 11.95 17.82
C MET A 160 1.43 12.67 17.19
N LEU A 161 1.89 13.77 17.78
CA LEU A 161 2.99 14.60 17.27
C LEU A 161 4.37 14.22 17.85
N GLU A 162 4.38 13.42 18.92
CA GLU A 162 5.61 12.99 19.60
C GLU A 162 6.28 11.81 18.88
N SER A 163 7.41 12.06 18.23
CA SER A 163 8.16 11.02 17.48
C SER A 163 8.72 9.89 18.35
N ARG A 164 8.90 10.11 19.65
CA ARG A 164 9.37 9.10 20.61
C ARG A 164 8.27 8.11 21.01
N HIS A 165 7.01 8.44 20.79
CA HIS A 165 5.88 7.55 21.09
C HIS A 165 5.90 6.35 20.13
N PRO A 166 5.94 5.08 20.60
CA PRO A 166 6.12 3.91 19.73
C PRO A 166 5.11 3.80 18.58
N TYR A 167 3.83 4.13 18.81
CA TYR A 167 2.82 4.02 17.75
C TYR A 167 2.95 5.13 16.71
N THR A 168 3.34 6.34 17.13
CA THR A 168 3.63 7.46 16.24
C THR A 168 4.90 7.19 15.44
N LEU A 169 5.95 6.67 16.06
CA LEU A 169 7.17 6.25 15.37
C LEU A 169 6.87 5.21 14.29
N ALA A 170 6.07 4.19 14.61
CA ALA A 170 5.67 3.16 13.65
C ALA A 170 4.87 3.76 12.47
N PHE A 171 4.00 4.73 12.75
CA PHE A 171 3.28 5.48 11.71
C PHE A 171 4.24 6.27 10.82
N LEU A 172 5.18 7.04 11.39
CA LEU A 172 6.14 7.85 10.64
C LEU A 172 7.06 6.98 9.77
N GLN A 173 7.48 5.82 10.28
CA GLN A 173 8.23 4.83 9.50
C GLN A 173 7.40 4.31 8.32
N ALA A 174 6.15 3.91 8.57
CA ALA A 174 5.25 3.45 7.50
C ALA A 174 4.96 4.54 6.47
N GLN A 175 4.87 5.81 6.90
CA GLN A 175 4.67 6.97 6.02
C GLN A 175 5.88 7.16 5.11
N ARG A 176 7.10 7.14 5.67
CA ARG A 176 8.33 7.21 4.88
C ARG A 176 8.42 6.07 3.85
N ASP A 177 8.11 4.85 4.27
CA ASP A 177 8.20 3.67 3.40
C ASP A 177 7.15 3.73 2.28
N ALA A 178 5.92 4.19 2.57
CA ALA A 178 4.89 4.42 1.55
C ALA A 178 5.26 5.56 0.60
N HIS A 179 5.84 6.65 1.11
CA HIS A 179 6.30 7.78 0.30
C HIS A 179 7.44 7.39 -0.64
N ALA A 180 8.39 6.57 -0.18
CA ALA A 180 9.51 6.09 -1.01
C ALA A 180 9.04 5.25 -2.23
N LEU A 181 7.88 4.61 -2.12
CA LEU A 181 7.29 3.80 -3.19
C LEU A 181 6.24 4.56 -4.03
N ARG A 182 5.91 5.80 -3.65
CA ARG A 182 4.88 6.59 -4.33
C ARG A 182 5.40 7.09 -5.70
N PRO A 183 4.67 6.86 -6.80
CA PRO A 183 5.04 7.43 -8.10
C PRO A 183 4.82 8.95 -8.10
N ALA A 184 5.50 9.65 -9.01
CA ALA A 184 5.35 11.10 -9.15
C ALA A 184 3.98 11.47 -9.75
N SER A 185 3.47 10.63 -10.65
CA SER A 185 2.18 10.82 -11.32
C SER A 185 1.43 9.49 -11.46
N ALA A 186 0.10 9.56 -11.40
CA ALA A 186 -0.75 8.40 -11.63
C ALA A 186 -0.70 7.86 -13.07
N ARG A 187 -0.09 8.63 -14.00
CA ARG A 187 0.17 8.23 -15.38
C ARG A 187 1.49 7.47 -15.55
N ASP A 188 2.33 7.43 -14.51
CA ASP A 188 3.62 6.76 -14.57
C ASP A 188 3.45 5.26 -14.77
N ARG A 189 4.37 4.68 -15.54
CA ARG A 189 4.37 3.23 -15.76
C ARG A 189 4.90 2.56 -14.50
N MET A 190 4.10 1.63 -13.96
CA MET A 190 4.45 0.85 -12.77
C MET A 190 4.36 -0.64 -13.08
N SER A 191 5.35 -1.40 -12.60
CA SER A 191 5.30 -2.86 -12.70
C SER A 191 4.29 -3.44 -11.69
N PRO A 192 3.73 -4.64 -11.95
CA PRO A 192 2.87 -5.34 -11.00
C PRO A 192 3.52 -5.51 -9.62
N GLU A 193 4.82 -5.78 -9.58
CA GLU A 193 5.61 -5.99 -8.36
C GLU A 193 5.66 -4.72 -7.51
N THR A 194 6.04 -3.59 -8.12
CA THR A 194 6.11 -2.30 -7.44
C THR A 194 4.72 -1.84 -6.99
N PHE A 195 3.67 -2.11 -7.78
CA PHE A 195 2.30 -1.81 -7.39
C PHE A 195 1.86 -2.61 -6.16
N VAL A 196 2.19 -3.90 -6.08
CA VAL A 196 1.92 -4.73 -4.88
C VAL A 196 2.67 -4.18 -3.67
N ALA A 197 3.95 -3.83 -3.84
CA ALA A 197 4.77 -3.26 -2.77
C ALA A 197 4.19 -1.94 -2.24
N TYR A 198 3.85 -1.01 -3.15
CA TYR A 198 3.23 0.26 -2.81
C TYR A 198 1.87 0.06 -2.12
N ARG A 199 1.01 -0.82 -2.65
CA ARG A 199 -0.29 -1.15 -2.04
C ARG A 199 -0.14 -1.70 -0.62
N ARG A 200 0.87 -2.54 -0.38
CA ARG A 200 1.15 -3.07 0.95
C ARG A 200 1.65 -1.98 1.90
N ALA A 201 2.49 -1.07 1.42
CA ALA A 201 3.00 0.04 2.21
C ALA A 201 1.88 1.03 2.61
N VAL A 202 0.97 1.37 1.69
CA VAL A 202 -0.20 2.22 2.00
C VAL A 202 -1.11 1.57 3.04
N ARG A 203 -1.38 0.26 2.93
CA ARG A 203 -2.16 -0.46 3.95
C ARG A 203 -1.47 -0.50 5.32
N ALA A 204 -0.14 -0.63 5.33
CA ALA A 204 0.63 -0.58 6.57
C ALA A 204 0.59 0.82 7.20
N LEU A 205 0.70 1.88 6.38
CA LEU A 205 0.55 3.27 6.76
C LEU A 205 -0.84 3.53 7.40
N GLU A 206 -1.92 3.13 6.72
CA GLU A 206 -3.29 3.25 7.23
C GLU A 206 -3.46 2.54 8.58
N ALA A 207 -2.97 1.30 8.70
CA ALA A 207 -3.09 0.52 9.91
C ALA A 207 -2.27 1.11 11.08
N ALA A 208 -1.06 1.60 10.80
CA ALA A 208 -0.21 2.25 11.79
C ALA A 208 -0.85 3.56 12.27
N PHE A 209 -1.33 4.40 11.34
CA PHE A 209 -2.05 5.63 11.68
C PHE A 209 -3.27 5.38 12.55
N ALA A 210 -4.13 4.43 12.16
CA ALA A 210 -5.32 4.09 12.93
C ALA A 210 -4.97 3.53 14.32
N THR A 211 -3.83 2.85 14.46
CA THR A 211 -3.36 2.35 15.76
C THR A 211 -2.87 3.48 16.65
N ALA A 212 -2.09 4.41 16.10
CA ALA A 212 -1.63 5.61 16.80
C ALA A 212 -2.82 6.47 17.24
N GLU A 213 -3.81 6.69 16.38
CA GLU A 213 -4.99 7.49 16.69
C GLU A 213 -5.86 6.85 17.78
N ARG A 214 -6.10 5.53 17.72
CA ARG A 214 -6.81 4.82 18.80
C ARG A 214 -6.07 4.94 20.13
N ASP A 215 -4.74 4.87 20.11
CA ASP A 215 -3.93 5.04 21.30
C ASP A 215 -4.01 6.47 21.85
N ALA A 216 -3.92 7.45 20.96
CA ALA A 216 -4.07 8.84 21.32
C ALA A 216 -5.43 9.15 21.93
N GLN A 217 -6.50 8.58 21.39
CA GLN A 217 -7.85 8.73 21.96
C GLN A 217 -7.96 8.08 23.34
N ARG A 218 -7.30 6.94 23.59
CA ARG A 218 -7.27 6.31 24.92
C ARG A 218 -6.54 7.20 25.92
N ALA A 219 -5.38 7.74 25.56
CA ALA A 219 -4.61 8.65 26.42
C ALA A 219 -5.38 9.94 26.75
N ALA A 220 -6.02 10.56 25.74
CA ALA A 220 -6.84 11.76 25.95
C ALA A 220 -8.02 11.51 26.91
N ARG A 221 -8.69 10.35 26.80
CA ARG A 221 -9.77 9.96 27.72
C ARG A 221 -9.27 9.73 29.15
N ALA A 222 -8.06 9.20 29.32
CA ALA A 222 -7.46 8.98 30.63
C ALA A 222 -7.07 10.29 31.33
N ASN A 223 -6.68 11.31 30.56
CA ASN A 223 -6.30 12.64 31.08
C ASN A 223 -7.50 13.55 31.40
N LEU A 224 -8.73 13.13 31.11
CA LEU A 224 -9.92 13.92 31.39
C LEU A 224 -10.21 13.91 32.92
N PRO A 225 -10.18 15.07 33.61
CA PRO A 225 -10.45 15.12 35.03
C PRO A 225 -11.92 14.71 35.30
N GLY A 226 -12.15 13.66 36.09
CA GLY A 226 -13.49 13.35 36.64
C GLY A 226 -14.20 12.08 36.17
N VAL A 227 -13.63 11.26 35.28
CA VAL A 227 -14.18 9.91 34.96
C VAL A 227 -13.35 8.80 35.64
N GLY A 228 -12.75 9.12 36.79
CA GLY A 228 -11.97 8.18 37.62
C GLY A 228 -12.76 7.56 38.78
N GLY A 229 -14.08 7.78 38.88
CA GLY A 229 -14.87 7.28 40.00
C GLY A 229 -16.23 6.78 39.57
N ARG A 230 -16.32 5.45 39.36
CA ARG A 230 -17.48 4.56 39.64
C ARG A 230 -17.27 3.22 38.93
N SER A 231 -16.37 2.39 39.47
CA SER A 231 -16.46 0.94 39.29
C SER A 231 -15.85 0.26 40.52
N ALA A 232 -16.59 0.33 41.62
CA ALA A 232 -16.48 -0.57 42.77
C ALA A 232 -17.76 -0.39 43.60
N ALA A 233 -18.85 -1.02 43.16
CA ALA A 233 -19.94 -1.32 44.08
C ALA A 233 -19.49 -2.52 44.95
N PRO A 234 -19.53 -2.43 46.28
CA PRO A 234 -19.17 -3.55 47.14
C PRO A 234 -20.34 -4.53 47.23
N GLY A 235 -20.01 -5.82 47.14
CA GLY A 235 -20.70 -6.92 47.82
C GLY A 235 -22.15 -7.21 47.44
N VAL A 236 -22.35 -8.20 46.56
CA VAL A 236 -23.32 -9.28 46.83
C VAL A 236 -22.69 -10.60 46.40
N THR A 237 -22.12 -11.32 47.37
CA THR A 237 -21.80 -12.74 47.27
C THR A 237 -23.12 -13.53 47.29
N GLY A 238 -23.76 -13.62 46.13
CA GLY A 238 -24.86 -14.54 45.89
C GLY A 238 -24.31 -15.89 45.46
N SER A 239 -24.04 -16.78 46.43
CA SER A 239 -23.92 -18.21 46.20
C SER A 239 -25.25 -18.72 45.64
N GLY A 240 -25.27 -19.04 44.35
CA GLY A 240 -26.45 -19.53 43.64
C GLY A 240 -26.05 -20.54 42.58
N THR A 241 -25.91 -21.79 43.01
CA THR A 241 -25.77 -22.97 42.14
C THR A 241 -26.85 -22.96 41.05
N ARG A 242 -26.45 -22.88 39.78
CA ARG A 242 -27.32 -23.10 38.63
C ARG A 242 -27.06 -24.50 38.05
N PRO A 243 -28.06 -25.38 37.91
CA PRO A 243 -27.89 -26.60 37.16
C PRO A 243 -27.90 -26.31 35.65
N ALA A 244 -27.09 -27.08 34.93
CA ALA A 244 -27.06 -27.13 33.49
C ALA A 244 -28.34 -27.79 32.97
N VAL A 245 -29.08 -27.09 32.11
CA VAL A 245 -30.09 -27.70 31.24
C VAL A 245 -29.79 -27.22 29.83
N GLY A 246 -29.45 -28.19 28.99
CA GLY A 246 -29.23 -27.99 27.56
C GLY A 246 -30.55 -27.67 26.86
N ALA A 247 -30.46 -26.76 25.89
CA ALA A 247 -31.47 -26.62 24.86
C ALA A 247 -30.75 -26.39 23.53
N THR A 248 -30.69 -27.50 22.79
CA THR A 248 -30.47 -27.61 21.35
C THR A 248 -31.56 -26.84 20.61
N GLY A 249 -31.21 -26.21 19.49
CA GLY A 249 -32.15 -26.04 18.38
C GLY A 249 -32.53 -24.61 17.99
N ALA A 250 -32.02 -24.25 16.80
CA ALA A 250 -32.77 -23.61 15.73
C ALA A 250 -33.29 -22.17 15.94
N THR A 251 -32.73 -21.21 15.20
CA THR A 251 -33.20 -20.78 13.87
C THR A 251 -32.51 -19.47 13.49
N GLY A 252 -31.84 -19.49 12.34
CA GLY A 252 -31.27 -18.30 11.73
C GLY A 252 -32.38 -17.47 11.09
N ALA A 253 -32.74 -16.36 11.72
CA ALA A 253 -33.52 -15.30 11.09
C ALA A 253 -32.56 -14.33 10.41
N THR A 254 -32.45 -14.42 9.09
CA THR A 254 -31.80 -13.42 8.23
C THR A 254 -32.68 -12.17 8.16
N HIS A 255 -32.26 -11.10 8.84
CA HIS A 255 -32.74 -9.75 8.54
C HIS A 255 -31.68 -9.02 7.73
N GLY A 256 -32.07 -8.68 6.50
CA GLY A 256 -31.28 -7.86 5.60
C GLY A 256 -31.10 -6.46 6.19
N ALA A 257 -29.84 -6.03 6.29
CA ALA A 257 -29.47 -4.65 6.52
C ALA A 257 -28.66 -4.18 5.31
N THR A 258 -29.32 -3.40 4.45
CA THR A 258 -28.72 -2.60 3.39
C THR A 258 -27.72 -1.61 4.00
N PRO A 259 -26.43 -1.62 3.60
CA PRO A 259 -25.54 -0.53 3.99
C PRO A 259 -25.82 0.68 3.09
N GLY A 260 -26.35 1.74 3.71
CA GLY A 260 -26.53 3.05 3.10
C GLY A 260 -25.20 3.61 2.58
N ALA A 261 -25.28 4.23 1.39
CA ALA A 261 -24.19 4.93 0.74
C ALA A 261 -23.69 6.10 1.61
N PRO A 262 -22.37 6.28 1.80
CA PRO A 262 -21.86 7.53 2.33
C PRO A 262 -21.95 8.62 1.25
N ALA A 263 -22.62 9.71 1.58
CA ALA A 263 -22.65 10.93 0.78
C ALA A 263 -21.22 11.44 0.53
N SER A 264 -20.82 11.50 -0.73
CA SER A 264 -19.56 12.08 -1.17
C SER A 264 -19.58 13.58 -0.96
N ARG A 265 -18.98 14.07 0.13
CA ARG A 265 -18.53 15.46 0.19
C ARG A 265 -17.21 15.55 -0.55
N SER A 266 -17.21 16.19 -1.72
CA SER A 266 -15.99 16.51 -2.45
C SER A 266 -15.19 17.52 -1.64
N ALA A 267 -14.06 17.10 -1.08
CA ALA A 267 -13.07 18.01 -0.53
C ALA A 267 -12.31 18.70 -1.68
N PRO A 268 -11.90 19.97 -1.53
CA PRO A 268 -11.16 20.69 -2.56
C PRO A 268 -9.77 20.07 -2.74
N VAL A 269 -9.43 19.71 -3.99
CA VAL A 269 -8.09 19.29 -4.41
C VAL A 269 -7.21 20.54 -4.43
N TRP A 270 -6.27 20.63 -3.49
CA TRP A 270 -5.24 21.66 -3.51
C TRP A 270 -4.20 21.35 -4.61
N PRO A 271 -3.80 22.33 -5.44
CA PRO A 271 -2.79 22.13 -6.47
C PRO A 271 -1.39 21.99 -5.86
N VAL A 272 -0.61 21.04 -6.38
CA VAL A 272 0.80 20.85 -6.04
C VAL A 272 1.63 22.00 -6.63
N PRO A 273 2.50 22.69 -5.87
CA PRO A 273 3.38 23.70 -6.42
C PRO A 273 4.47 23.03 -7.28
N SER A 274 4.44 23.27 -8.60
CA SER A 274 5.54 22.92 -9.49
C SER A 274 6.74 23.81 -9.17
N ARG A 275 7.87 23.21 -8.77
CA ARG A 275 9.14 23.93 -8.65
C ARG A 275 9.54 24.49 -10.02
N SER A 276 9.53 25.80 -10.16
CA SER A 276 10.12 26.49 -11.31
C SER A 276 11.64 26.24 -11.34
N PRO A 277 12.25 26.04 -12.52
CA PRO A 277 13.70 25.93 -12.63
C PRO A 277 14.37 27.22 -12.18
N ARG A 278 15.43 27.09 -11.38
CA ARG A 278 16.27 28.19 -10.88
C ARG A 278 16.94 28.90 -12.07
N PRO A 279 16.94 30.24 -12.18
CA PRO A 279 17.71 30.92 -13.20
C PRO A 279 19.22 30.76 -12.92
N SER A 280 19.97 30.40 -13.97
CA SER A 280 21.44 30.32 -13.95
C SER A 280 22.05 31.69 -13.62
N PRO A 281 23.14 31.76 -12.85
CA PRO A 281 23.84 33.02 -12.62
C PRO A 281 24.47 33.49 -13.93
N GLY A 282 24.09 34.71 -14.35
CA GLY A 282 24.65 35.39 -15.51
C GLY A 282 26.15 35.65 -15.33
N GLY A 283 26.90 35.38 -16.39
CA GLY A 283 28.30 35.78 -16.50
C GLY A 283 28.39 37.29 -16.66
N GLU A 284 28.99 37.95 -15.67
CA GLU A 284 29.45 39.33 -15.79
C GLU A 284 30.58 39.40 -16.82
N ARG A 285 30.35 40.17 -17.88
CA ARG A 285 31.41 40.68 -18.75
C ARG A 285 32.02 41.92 -18.09
N PRO A 286 33.35 42.07 -18.03
CA PRO A 286 33.95 43.32 -17.57
C PRO A 286 33.80 44.42 -18.62
N ALA A 287 33.33 45.58 -18.18
CA ALA A 287 33.28 46.80 -18.97
C ALA A 287 34.69 47.38 -19.14
N SER A 288 35.07 47.63 -20.39
CA SER A 288 36.24 48.42 -20.74
C SER A 288 35.96 49.90 -20.44
N GLY A 289 36.53 50.41 -19.34
CA GLY A 289 36.64 51.86 -19.11
C GLY A 289 37.98 52.35 -19.65
N GLY A 290 37.95 53.01 -20.81
CA GLY A 290 39.07 53.81 -21.28
C GLY A 290 38.94 55.21 -20.70
N GLU A 291 39.97 55.66 -19.97
CA GLU A 291 40.13 57.05 -19.59
C GLU A 291 41.63 57.37 -19.40
N THR A 292 42.24 57.94 -20.45
CA THR A 292 43.33 58.93 -20.36
C THR A 292 42.68 60.32 -20.29
N PRO A 293 43.33 61.43 -19.86
CA PRO A 293 44.78 61.67 -19.77
C PRO A 293 45.27 62.46 -18.52
N ARG A 294 46.57 62.37 -18.22
CA ARG A 294 47.51 63.50 -18.04
C ARG A 294 48.90 62.99 -17.68
#